data_AF-A0A3B9H022-F1
#
_entry.id   AF-A0A3B9H022-F1
#
_cell.length_a   1.000
_cell.length_b   1.000
_cell.length_c   1.000
_cell.angle_alpha   90.00
_cell.angle_beta   90.00
_cell.angle_gamma   90.00
#
_symmetry.space_group_name_H-M   'P 1'
#
loop_
_entity.id
_entity.type
_entity.pdbx_description
1 polymer ?
#
loop_
_entity_poly.entity_id
_entity_poly.type
_entity_poly.pdbx_seq_one_letter_code
_entity_poly.pdbx_strand_id
1 'polypeptide(L)'
;MAFTLPDLPYGRDALAPHISEQTLNFHYGKHHQAYVTNLNGLIEGTDLESKSLEEIVKIAAADASKAGMFNNAAQVWNHTFYWHCLSPNGGGEPTGAAKEAIEKA
;
A
#
# COMPACT_ATOMS: atom_id res chain seq x y z
N MET A 1 -12.64 3.83 -13.00
CA MET A 1 -11.29 4.13 -12.46
C MET A 1 -10.47 2.88 -12.59
N ALA A 2 -9.22 3.00 -13.05
CA ALA A 2 -8.33 1.85 -13.29
C ALA A 2 -7.91 1.17 -11.96
N PHE A 3 -7.70 1.95 -10.91
CA PHE A 3 -7.39 1.45 -9.57
C PHE A 3 -8.50 1.77 -8.57
N THR A 4 -8.76 0.84 -7.65
CA THR A 4 -9.64 1.02 -6.48
C THR A 4 -8.82 0.92 -5.20
N LEU A 5 -9.34 1.52 -4.11
CA LEU A 5 -8.74 1.34 -2.79
C LEU A 5 -8.88 -0.14 -2.39
N PRO A 6 -7.78 -0.89 -2.17
CA PRO A 6 -7.87 -2.29 -1.76
C PRO A 6 -8.49 -2.39 -0.38
N ASP A 7 -9.36 -3.37 -0.16
CA ASP A 7 -9.99 -3.56 1.15
C ASP A 7 -8.95 -3.88 2.24
N LEU A 8 -9.20 -3.40 3.46
CA LEU A 8 -8.40 -3.81 4.61
C LEU A 8 -8.61 -5.30 4.89
N PRO A 9 -7.55 -6.05 5.29
CA PRO A 9 -7.67 -7.47 5.61
C PRO A 9 -8.35 -7.74 6.95
N TYR A 10 -8.74 -6.70 7.68
CA TYR A 10 -9.39 -6.75 9.00
C TYR A 10 -10.27 -5.50 9.21
N GLY A 11 -11.10 -5.51 10.26
CA GLY A 11 -11.93 -4.36 10.66
C GLY A 11 -11.10 -3.14 11.09
N ARG A 12 -11.64 -1.94 10.96
CA ARG A 12 -10.90 -0.69 11.24
C ARG A 12 -10.53 -0.49 12.71
N ASP A 13 -11.19 -1.20 13.61
CA ASP A 13 -10.94 -1.21 15.05
C ASP A 13 -10.09 -2.42 15.49
N ALA A 14 -9.84 -3.37 14.59
CA ALA A 14 -9.26 -4.68 14.92
C ALA A 14 -7.80 -4.62 15.40
N LEU A 15 -7.11 -3.49 15.24
CA LEU A 15 -5.74 -3.30 15.72
C LEU A 15 -5.66 -2.54 17.05
N ALA A 16 -6.80 -2.11 17.61
CA ALA A 16 -6.82 -1.44 18.91
C ALA A 16 -6.42 -2.41 20.04
N PRO A 17 -5.72 -1.94 21.09
CA PRO A 17 -5.33 -0.56 21.35
C PRO A 17 -4.00 -0.16 20.70
N HIS A 18 -3.31 -1.07 20.01
CA HIS A 18 -1.97 -0.83 19.47
C HIS A 18 -1.95 0.17 18.31
N ILE A 19 -2.96 0.11 17.45
CA ILE A 19 -3.25 1.15 16.45
C ILE A 19 -4.72 1.49 16.54
N SER A 20 -5.03 2.77 16.76
CA SER A 20 -6.40 3.22 17.00
C SER A 20 -7.27 3.16 15.73
N GLU A 21 -8.59 3.01 15.92
CA GLU A 21 -9.55 3.09 14.81
C GLU A 21 -9.47 4.45 14.09
N GLN A 22 -9.26 5.54 14.83
CA GLN A 22 -9.06 6.87 14.27
C GLN A 22 -7.85 6.88 13.32
N THR A 23 -6.74 6.24 13.70
CA THR A 23 -5.57 6.10 12.82
C THR A 23 -5.93 5.40 11.52
N LEU A 24 -6.68 4.30 11.54
CA LEU A 24 -7.08 3.60 10.31
C LEU A 24 -8.05 4.44 9.48
N ASN A 25 -9.01 5.11 10.12
CA ASN A 25 -9.96 5.98 9.42
C ASN A 25 -9.28 7.11 8.63
N PHE A 26 -8.19 7.69 9.16
CA PHE A 26 -7.41 8.69 8.43
C PHE A 26 -6.38 8.07 7.49
N HIS A 27 -5.55 7.13 7.97
CA HIS A 27 -4.43 6.60 7.19
C HIS A 27 -4.90 5.75 6.01
N TYR A 28 -5.85 4.85 6.22
CA TYR A 28 -6.49 4.10 5.14
C TYR A 28 -7.57 4.94 4.44
N GLY A 29 -8.54 5.44 5.20
CA GLY A 29 -9.75 6.07 4.64
C GLY A 29 -9.54 7.44 3.99
N LYS A 30 -8.43 8.14 4.28
CA LYS A 30 -8.07 9.42 3.66
C LYS A 30 -6.77 9.36 2.89
N HIS A 31 -5.65 9.00 3.53
CA HIS A 31 -4.34 9.05 2.86
C HIS A 31 -4.21 8.01 1.74
N HIS A 32 -4.49 6.73 2.03
CA HIS A 32 -4.44 5.69 1.00
C HIS A 32 -5.44 5.95 -0.13
N GLN A 33 -6.66 6.35 0.20
CA GLN A 33 -7.66 6.77 -0.79
C GLN A 33 -7.18 7.94 -1.67
N ALA A 34 -6.54 8.96 -1.08
CA ALA A 34 -6.04 10.09 -1.84
C ALA A 34 -4.96 9.67 -2.85
N TYR A 35 -4.06 8.76 -2.48
CA TYR A 35 -3.07 8.22 -3.43
C TYR A 35 -3.75 7.49 -4.59
N VAL A 36 -4.79 6.69 -4.33
CA VAL A 36 -5.57 6.02 -5.38
C VAL A 36 -6.27 7.03 -6.30
N THR A 37 -6.92 8.03 -5.74
CA THR A 37 -7.62 9.07 -6.51
C THR A 37 -6.64 9.86 -7.38
N ASN A 38 -5.52 10.30 -6.81
CA ASN A 38 -4.49 11.06 -7.53
C ASN A 38 -3.85 10.21 -8.63
N LEU A 39 -3.54 8.94 -8.36
CA LEU A 39 -2.99 8.04 -9.36
C LEU A 39 -3.93 7.91 -10.56
N ASN A 40 -5.22 7.64 -10.31
CA ASN A 40 -6.22 7.55 -11.37
C ASN A 40 -6.29 8.84 -12.21
N GLY A 41 -6.27 10.01 -11.58
CA GLY A 41 -6.26 11.29 -12.31
C GLY A 41 -4.99 11.55 -13.12
N LEU A 42 -3.84 11.00 -12.70
CA LEU A 42 -2.57 11.14 -13.41
C LEU A 42 -2.43 10.21 -14.62
N ILE A 43 -3.22 9.14 -14.69
CA ILE A 43 -3.17 8.14 -15.76
C ILE A 43 -4.39 8.18 -16.67
N GLU A 44 -5.40 9.00 -16.35
CA GLU A 44 -6.66 9.08 -17.08
C GLU A 44 -6.43 9.35 -18.57
N GLY A 45 -7.01 8.51 -19.43
CA GLY A 45 -6.88 8.63 -20.89
C GLY A 45 -5.49 8.28 -21.45
N THR A 46 -4.59 7.72 -20.65
CA THR A 46 -3.27 7.22 -21.11
C THR A 46 -3.29 5.69 -21.29
N ASP A 47 -2.26 5.12 -21.92
CA ASP A 47 -2.10 3.67 -22.03
C ASP A 47 -1.84 2.99 -20.67
N LEU A 48 -1.48 3.77 -19.65
CA LEU A 48 -1.18 3.29 -18.30
C LEU A 48 -2.42 2.79 -17.56
N GLU A 49 -3.64 3.17 -17.96
CA GLU A 49 -4.88 2.66 -17.34
C GLU A 49 -5.01 1.13 -17.43
N SER A 50 -4.39 0.53 -18.43
CA SER A 50 -4.41 -0.92 -18.67
C SER A 50 -3.29 -1.69 -17.96
N LYS A 51 -2.36 -0.99 -17.31
CA LYS A 51 -1.18 -1.59 -16.68
C LYS A 51 -1.44 -1.92 -15.21
N SER A 52 -0.71 -2.91 -14.69
CA SER A 52 -0.67 -3.18 -13.26
C SER A 52 -0.01 -2.04 -12.49
N LEU A 53 -0.27 -1.97 -11.18
CA LEU A 53 0.32 -0.97 -10.30
C LEU A 53 1.85 -1.06 -10.31
N GLU A 54 2.40 -2.28 -10.25
CA GLU A 54 3.83 -2.56 -10.27
C GLU A 54 4.50 -2.11 -11.58
N GLU A 55 3.82 -2.29 -12.72
CA GLU A 55 4.31 -1.79 -14.01
C GLU A 55 4.37 -0.27 -14.01
N ILE A 56 3.34 0.41 -13.51
CA ILE A 56 3.33 1.88 -13.42
C ILE A 56 4.43 2.38 -12.49
N VAL A 57 4.65 1.73 -11.34
CA VAL A 57 5.77 2.05 -10.43
C VAL A 57 7.10 1.96 -11.17
N LYS A 58 7.36 0.86 -11.90
CA LYS A 58 8.61 0.67 -12.64
C LYS A 58 8.78 1.69 -13.77
N ILE A 59 7.73 1.99 -14.52
CA ILE A 59 7.74 2.97 -15.61
C ILE A 59 8.04 4.37 -15.07
N ALA A 60 7.35 4.77 -14.01
CA ALA A 60 7.52 6.09 -13.41
C ALA A 60 8.88 6.23 -12.70
N ALA A 61 9.42 5.16 -12.11
CA ALA A 61 10.74 5.15 -11.49
C ALA A 61 11.89 5.41 -12.49
N ALA A 62 11.69 5.05 -13.76
CA ALA A 62 12.69 5.24 -14.81
C ALA A 62 12.74 6.68 -15.36
N ASP A 63 11.83 7.57 -14.95
CA ASP A 63 11.71 8.92 -15.48
C ASP A 63 11.44 9.94 -14.37
N ALA A 64 12.46 10.77 -14.09
CA ALA A 64 12.37 11.79 -13.05
C ALA A 64 11.25 12.82 -13.27
N SER A 65 10.81 13.04 -14.52
CA SER A 65 9.67 13.93 -14.81
C SER A 65 8.32 13.34 -14.34
N LYS A 66 8.27 12.04 -14.08
CA LYS A 66 7.09 11.31 -13.58
C LYS A 66 7.08 11.15 -12.06
N ALA A 67 7.87 11.94 -11.31
CA ALA A 67 7.95 11.84 -9.85
C ALA A 67 6.58 11.86 -9.15
N GLY A 68 5.63 12.69 -9.61
CA GLY A 68 4.28 12.74 -9.05
C GLY A 68 3.50 11.42 -9.23
N MET A 69 3.63 10.79 -10.39
CA MET A 69 3.02 9.49 -10.68
C MET A 69 3.70 8.38 -9.87
N PHE A 70 5.03 8.37 -9.84
CA PHE A 70 5.81 7.42 -9.04
C PHE A 70 5.38 7.50 -7.56
N ASN A 71 5.33 8.69 -6.99
CA ASN A 71 4.97 8.90 -5.59
C ASN A 71 3.56 8.36 -5.27
N ASN A 72 2.56 8.61 -6.12
CA ASN A 72 1.21 8.10 -5.85
C ASN A 72 1.14 6.58 -6.08
N ALA A 73 1.70 6.04 -7.16
CA ALA A 73 1.69 4.61 -7.44
C ALA A 73 2.42 3.80 -6.36
N ALA A 74 3.63 4.24 -5.99
CA ALA A 74 4.41 3.59 -4.95
C ALA A 74 3.70 3.69 -3.59
N GLN A 75 3.03 4.80 -3.27
CA GLN A 75 2.28 4.91 -2.02
C GLN A 75 1.03 4.03 -1.97
N VAL A 76 0.32 3.81 -3.08
CA VAL A 76 -0.75 2.80 -3.13
C VAL A 76 -0.18 1.40 -2.83
N TRP A 77 0.96 1.06 -3.44
CA TRP A 77 1.61 -0.23 -3.22
C TRP A 77 2.08 -0.40 -1.77
N ASN A 78 2.82 0.60 -1.25
CA ASN A 78 3.38 0.60 0.10
C ASN A 78 2.29 0.46 1.18
N HIS A 79 1.17 1.18 1.05
CA HIS A 79 0.11 1.11 2.04
C HIS A 79 -0.61 -0.23 1.98
N THR A 80 -0.90 -0.75 0.79
CA THR A 80 -1.49 -2.08 0.64
C THR A 80 -0.59 -3.13 1.30
N PHE A 81 0.71 -3.11 1.01
CA PHE A 81 1.68 -3.99 1.64
C PHE A 81 1.71 -3.83 3.17
N TYR A 82 1.75 -2.58 3.67
CA TYR A 82 1.76 -2.27 5.09
C TYR A 82 0.56 -2.87 5.84
N TRP A 83 -0.66 -2.76 5.29
CA TRP A 83 -1.84 -3.35 5.92
C TRP A 83 -1.78 -4.88 6.00
N HIS A 84 -1.14 -5.52 5.02
CA HIS A 84 -0.92 -6.97 5.02
C HIS A 84 0.24 -7.43 5.93
N CYS A 85 1.12 -6.52 6.36
CA CYS A 85 2.13 -6.81 7.38
C CYS A 85 1.58 -6.80 8.81
N LEU A 86 0.36 -6.28 9.02
CA LEU A 86 -0.26 -6.15 10.33
C LEU A 86 -1.29 -7.27 10.56
N SER A 87 -1.53 -7.58 11.83
CA SER A 87 -2.53 -8.56 12.24
C SER A 87 -3.11 -8.21 13.61
N PRO A 88 -4.44 -8.33 13.83
CA PRO A 88 -5.08 -8.15 15.14
C PRO A 88 -4.47 -9.00 16.25
N ASN A 89 -4.02 -10.20 15.90
CA ASN A 89 -3.40 -11.17 16.81
C ASN A 89 -1.96 -11.49 16.37
N GLY A 90 -1.24 -10.47 15.89
CA GLY A 90 0.13 -10.58 15.43
C GLY A 90 1.17 -10.47 16.54
N GLY A 91 2.42 -10.23 16.13
CA GLY A 91 3.57 -10.18 17.04
C GLY A 91 4.17 -11.55 17.32
N GLY A 92 4.93 -11.65 18.41
CA GLY A 92 5.76 -12.83 18.71
C GLY A 92 6.99 -12.93 17.80
N GLU A 93 7.71 -14.04 17.92
CA GLU A 93 8.82 -14.35 17.02
C GLU A 93 8.31 -15.03 15.74
N PRO A 94 8.93 -14.78 14.58
CA PRO A 94 8.68 -15.59 13.38
C PRO A 94 9.02 -17.06 13.66
N THR A 95 8.50 -17.95 12.83
CA THR A 95 8.80 -19.39 12.91
C THR A 95 9.31 -19.93 11.57
N GLY A 96 9.88 -21.13 11.58
CA GLY A 96 10.38 -21.82 10.38
C GLY A 96 11.48 -21.06 9.65
N ALA A 97 11.47 -21.13 8.32
CA ALA A 97 12.55 -20.60 7.47
C ALA A 97 12.84 -19.11 7.69
N ALA A 98 11.83 -18.30 8.03
CA ALA A 98 12.02 -16.88 8.31
C ALA A 98 12.85 -16.66 9.59
N LYS A 99 12.58 -17.40 10.66
CA LYS A 99 13.37 -17.34 11.90
C LYS A 99 14.80 -17.80 11.66
N GLU A 100 14.96 -18.94 10.99
CA GLU A 100 16.28 -19.50 10.69
C GLU A 100 17.13 -18.54 9.84
N ALA A 101 16.53 -17.81 8.91
CA ALA A 101 17.24 -16.83 8.09
C ALA A 101 17.70 -15.61 8.90
N ILE A 102 16.88 -15.15 9.85
CA ILE A 102 17.22 -14.02 10.74
C ILE A 102 18.36 -14.40 11.69
N GLU A 103 18.34 -15.58 12.28
CA GLU A 103 19.36 -16.03 13.24
C GLU A 103 20.71 -16.37 12.59
N LYS A 104 20.73 -16.56 11.26
CA LYS A 104 21.95 -16.79 10.48
C LYS A 104 22.63 -15.49 10.00
N ALA A 105 21.96 -14.34 10.09
CA ALA A 105 22.49 -13.03 9.67
C ALA A 105 23.42 -12.44 10.73
#